data_AF-A0A1I8C2N3-F1
#
_entry.id   AF-A0A1I8C2N3-F1
#
_cell.length_a   1.000
_cell.length_b   1.000
_cell.length_c   1.000
_cell.angle_alpha   90.00
_cell.angle_beta   90.00
_cell.angle_gamma   90.00
#
_symmetry.space_group_name_H-M   'P 1'
#
loop_
_entity.id
_entity.type
_entity.pdbx_description
1 polymer ?
#
loop_
_entity_poly.entity_id
_entity_poly.type
_entity_poly.pdbx_seq_one_letter_code
_entity_poly.pdbx_strand_id
1 'polypeptide(L)'
;MNLIIQKLLECDKYLSENIAKIGSNGISKKLKIEKICLLLEWIMHGIPWIFGIFIFIFLAHYNNWTDSEIHFLNLLAIALFFDLALVGLLKILFRRDRPKYNKGKIVLGAPIIDDFSFPSGHTSRTTMLFIIFVCIKKTEPFSFIQSHKNPSYIQVFKLKIINKKSSKSVRKVSYFEL
;
A
#
# COMPACT_ATOMS: atom_id res chain seq x y z
N MET A 1 6.88 7.08 38.11
CA MET A 1 6.03 6.98 36.90
C MET A 1 4.88 7.97 37.05
N ASN A 2 4.59 8.77 36.03
CA ASN A 2 3.63 9.89 36.13
C ASN A 2 2.20 9.35 36.38
N LEU A 3 1.47 9.92 37.35
CA LEU A 3 0.11 9.47 37.74
C LEU A 3 -0.86 9.45 36.54
N ILE A 4 -0.69 10.39 35.60
CA ILE A 4 -1.47 10.46 34.37
C ILE A 4 -1.23 9.21 33.50
N ILE A 5 0.02 8.78 33.36
CA ILE A 5 0.39 7.60 32.55
C ILE A 5 -0.19 6.33 33.17
N GLN A 6 -0.19 6.22 34.51
CA GLN A 6 -0.83 5.10 35.21
C GLN A 6 -2.34 5.03 34.96
N LYS A 7 -3.05 6.15 35.11
CA LYS A 7 -4.50 6.21 34.85
C LYS A 7 -4.85 5.90 33.39
N LEU A 8 -4.04 6.39 32.44
CA LEU A 8 -4.23 6.07 31.02
C LEU A 8 -4.02 4.58 30.76
N LEU A 9 -2.99 3.98 31.35
CA LEU A 9 -2.74 2.54 31.23
C LEU A 9 -3.86 1.69 31.85
N GLU A 10 -4.40 2.09 33.00
CA GLU A 10 -5.54 1.42 33.62
C GLU A 10 -6.81 1.52 32.76
N CYS A 11 -7.07 2.69 32.18
CA CYS A 11 -8.17 2.90 31.26
C CYS A 11 -8.05 2.02 30.00
N ASP A 12 -6.86 1.97 29.39
CA ASP A 12 -6.57 1.12 28.22
C ASP A 12 -6.80 -0.36 28.53
N LYS A 13 -6.31 -0.84 29.68
CA LYS A 13 -6.53 -2.22 30.14
C LYS A 13 -8.02 -2.51 30.36
N TYR A 14 -8.72 -1.63 31.08
CA TYR A 14 -10.14 -1.79 31.37
C TYR A 14 -10.98 -1.85 30.09
N LEU A 15 -10.71 -0.94 29.14
CA LEU A 15 -11.40 -0.92 27.86
C LEU A 15 -11.13 -2.19 27.05
N SER A 16 -9.85 -2.58 26.94
CA SER A 16 -9.42 -3.76 26.20
C SER A 16 -10.04 -5.05 26.74
N GLU A 17 -10.11 -5.20 28.06
CA GLU A 17 -10.73 -6.37 28.72
C GLU A 17 -12.24 -6.43 28.48
N ASN A 18 -12.95 -5.31 28.55
CA ASN A 18 -14.39 -5.28 28.32
C ASN A 18 -14.74 -5.58 26.86
N ILE A 19 -13.98 -5.04 25.91
CA ILE A 19 -14.15 -5.36 24.48
C ILE A 19 -13.91 -6.86 24.24
N ALA A 20 -12.85 -7.44 24.86
CA ALA A 20 -12.56 -8.86 24.73
C ALA A 20 -13.71 -9.74 25.28
N LYS A 21 -14.27 -9.38 26.44
CA LYS A 21 -15.43 -10.07 27.03
C LYS A 21 -16.64 -10.02 26.10
N ILE A 22 -16.98 -8.83 25.58
CA ILE A 22 -18.07 -8.64 24.61
C ILE A 22 -17.85 -9.50 23.36
N GLY A 23 -16.63 -9.51 22.82
CA GLY A 23 -16.26 -10.32 21.66
C GLY A 23 -16.39 -11.83 21.91
N SER A 24 -16.29 -12.28 23.16
CA SER A 24 -16.46 -13.68 23.56
C SER A 24 -17.88 -14.07 23.97
N ASN A 25 -18.80 -13.11 24.10
CA ASN A 25 -20.19 -13.35 24.51
C ASN A 25 -20.98 -14.15 23.46
N GLY A 26 -22.05 -14.82 23.90
CA GLY A 26 -22.92 -15.63 23.02
C GLY A 26 -23.53 -14.86 21.85
N ILE A 27 -23.71 -13.54 21.98
CA ILE A 27 -24.18 -12.64 20.92
C ILE A 27 -23.17 -12.58 19.77
N SER A 28 -21.87 -12.44 20.07
CA SER A 28 -20.79 -12.42 19.08
C SER A 28 -20.71 -13.73 18.30
N LYS A 29 -20.87 -14.86 19.00
CA LYS A 29 -20.94 -16.20 18.38
C LYS A 29 -22.15 -16.34 17.47
N LYS A 30 -23.34 -15.88 17.90
CA LYS A 30 -24.57 -15.89 17.10
C LYS A 30 -24.43 -15.07 15.82
N LEU A 31 -23.76 -13.92 15.90
CA LEU A 31 -23.49 -13.02 14.78
C LEU A 31 -22.27 -13.45 13.93
N LYS A 32 -21.61 -14.57 14.26
CA LYS A 32 -20.40 -15.07 13.57
C LYS A 32 -19.26 -14.04 13.48
N ILE A 33 -19.21 -13.07 14.40
CA ILE A 33 -18.21 -11.99 14.41
C ILE A 33 -16.79 -12.58 14.50
N GLU A 34 -16.61 -13.65 15.28
CA GLU A 34 -15.32 -14.35 15.39
C GLU A 34 -14.79 -14.84 14.03
N LYS A 35 -15.66 -15.33 13.14
CA LYS A 35 -15.25 -15.79 11.80
C LYS A 35 -14.86 -14.64 10.90
N ILE A 36 -15.57 -13.51 11.00
CA ILE A 36 -15.24 -12.29 10.25
C ILE A 36 -13.88 -11.75 10.72
N CYS A 37 -13.64 -11.69 12.03
CA CYS A 37 -12.35 -11.26 12.57
C CYS A 37 -11.21 -12.19 12.14
N LEU A 38 -11.40 -13.51 12.15
CA LEU A 38 -10.41 -14.47 11.65
C LEU A 38 -10.13 -14.30 10.14
N LEU A 39 -11.15 -14.02 9.35
CA LEU A 39 -10.99 -13.75 7.92
C LEU A 39 -10.22 -12.44 7.69
N LEU A 40 -10.52 -11.40 8.44
CA LEU A 40 -9.78 -10.14 8.41
C LEU A 40 -8.32 -10.34 8.86
N GLU A 41 -8.09 -11.17 9.87
CA GLU A 41 -6.75 -11.54 10.33
C GLU A 41 -5.95 -12.23 9.22
N TRP A 42 -6.59 -13.15 8.49
CA TRP A 42 -5.98 -13.84 7.34
C TRP A 42 -5.66 -12.89 6.18
N ILE A 43 -6.61 -12.04 5.79
CA ILE A 43 -6.43 -11.12 4.65
C ILE A 43 -5.31 -10.12 4.96
N MET A 44 -5.24 -9.61 6.18
CA MET A 44 -4.21 -8.65 6.58
C MET A 44 -2.93 -9.31 7.06
N HIS A 45 -2.77 -10.63 6.90
CA HIS A 45 -1.54 -11.33 7.27
C HIS A 45 -0.41 -11.04 6.27
N GLY A 46 0.86 -10.97 6.73
CA GLY A 46 1.98 -10.63 5.84
C GLY A 46 2.23 -11.66 4.74
N ILE A 47 2.04 -12.95 5.06
CA ILE A 47 2.34 -14.07 4.15
C ILE A 47 1.53 -13.99 2.83
N PRO A 48 0.18 -13.91 2.84
CA PRO A 48 -0.59 -13.75 1.59
C PRO A 48 -0.15 -12.57 0.73
N TRP A 49 0.19 -11.43 1.35
CA TRP A 49 0.63 -10.25 0.60
C TRP A 49 2.01 -10.42 -0.04
N ILE A 50 2.96 -11.07 0.65
CA ILE A 50 4.29 -11.37 0.09
C ILE A 50 4.14 -12.30 -1.12
N PHE A 51 3.39 -13.40 -1.00
CA PHE A 51 3.17 -14.29 -2.13
C PHE A 51 2.40 -13.60 -3.26
N GLY A 52 1.38 -12.82 -2.91
CA GLY A 52 0.58 -12.05 -3.86
C GLY A 52 1.44 -11.10 -4.68
N ILE A 53 2.35 -10.33 -4.06
CA ILE A 53 3.16 -9.36 -4.80
C ILE A 53 4.13 -10.03 -5.78
N PHE A 54 4.73 -11.18 -5.42
CA PHE A 54 5.56 -11.95 -6.35
C PHE A 54 4.77 -12.48 -7.55
N ILE A 55 3.57 -13.01 -7.29
CA ILE A 55 2.67 -13.49 -8.35
C ILE A 55 2.26 -12.33 -9.27
N PHE A 56 1.88 -11.17 -8.71
CA PHE A 56 1.47 -10.01 -9.50
C PHE A 56 2.61 -9.43 -10.33
N ILE A 57 3.84 -9.36 -9.80
CA ILE A 57 5.00 -8.92 -10.58
C ILE A 57 5.28 -9.90 -11.73
N PHE A 58 5.23 -11.21 -11.47
CA PHE A 58 5.39 -12.22 -12.51
C PHE A 58 4.32 -12.08 -13.62
N LEU A 59 3.05 -11.95 -13.22
CA LEU A 59 1.94 -11.75 -14.15
C LEU A 59 2.06 -10.43 -14.92
N ALA A 60 2.55 -9.36 -14.29
CA ALA A 60 2.73 -8.07 -14.93
C ALA A 60 3.79 -8.14 -16.02
N HIS A 61 4.89 -8.84 -15.76
CA HIS A 61 5.92 -9.07 -16.77
C HIS A 61 5.44 -10.02 -17.88
N TYR A 62 4.76 -11.11 -17.52
CA TYR A 62 4.25 -12.09 -18.50
C TYR A 62 3.23 -11.48 -19.46
N ASN A 63 2.35 -10.60 -18.97
CA ASN A 63 1.29 -9.99 -19.76
C ASN A 63 1.65 -8.60 -20.30
N ASN A 64 2.91 -8.15 -20.19
CA ASN A 64 3.37 -6.82 -20.62
C ASN A 64 2.45 -5.68 -20.12
N TRP A 65 2.21 -5.63 -18.80
CA TRP A 65 1.49 -4.52 -18.17
C TRP A 65 2.18 -3.19 -18.45
N THR A 66 1.44 -2.09 -18.32
CA THR A 66 1.95 -0.75 -18.55
C THR A 66 3.02 -0.36 -17.52
N ASP A 67 3.92 0.55 -17.90
CA ASP A 67 4.99 1.04 -17.01
C ASP A 67 4.43 1.63 -15.70
N SER A 68 3.26 2.26 -15.75
CA SER A 68 2.59 2.81 -14.56
C SER A 68 2.08 1.72 -13.62
N GLU A 69 1.53 0.62 -14.14
CA GLU A 69 1.09 -0.53 -13.35
C GLU A 69 2.28 -1.25 -12.71
N ILE A 70 3.36 -1.44 -13.46
CA ILE A 70 4.60 -2.03 -12.93
C ILE A 70 5.21 -1.13 -11.84
N HIS A 71 5.21 0.19 -12.06
CA HIS A 71 5.69 1.15 -11.05
C HIS A 71 4.85 1.10 -9.77
N PHE A 72 3.52 1.01 -9.90
CA PHE A 72 2.62 0.83 -8.76
C PHE A 72 2.93 -0.44 -7.98
N LEU A 73 3.10 -1.58 -8.65
CA LEU A 73 3.45 -2.85 -8.01
C LEU A 73 4.80 -2.77 -7.28
N ASN A 74 5.81 -2.14 -7.89
CA ASN A 74 7.11 -1.96 -7.26
C ASN A 74 7.03 -1.07 -6.01
N LEU A 75 6.27 0.03 -6.07
CA LEU A 75 6.05 0.90 -4.92
C LEU A 75 5.32 0.14 -3.79
N LEU A 76 4.29 -0.63 -4.14
CA LEU A 76 3.55 -1.47 -3.19
C LEU A 76 4.47 -2.52 -2.55
N ALA A 77 5.34 -3.16 -3.33
CA ALA A 77 6.31 -4.13 -2.83
C ALA A 77 7.27 -3.48 -1.81
N ILE A 78 7.88 -2.36 -2.17
CA ILE A 78 8.82 -1.63 -1.30
C ILE A 78 8.12 -1.23 0.01
N ALA A 79 6.90 -0.69 -0.08
CA ALA A 79 6.15 -0.28 1.10
C ALA A 79 5.83 -1.48 2.00
N LEU A 80 5.42 -2.62 1.44
CA LEU A 80 5.12 -3.83 2.20
C LEU A 80 6.34 -4.38 2.94
N PHE A 81 7.51 -4.44 2.28
CA PHE A 81 8.75 -4.86 2.92
C PHE A 81 9.19 -3.88 4.00
N PHE A 82 9.03 -2.58 3.75
CA PHE A 82 9.33 -1.55 4.74
C PHE A 82 8.42 -1.66 5.97
N ASP A 83 7.11 -1.86 5.79
CA ASP A 83 6.15 -2.10 6.88
C ASP A 83 6.54 -3.32 7.72
N LEU A 84 6.83 -4.46 7.07
CA LEU A 84 7.22 -5.69 7.76
C LEU A 84 8.53 -5.53 8.54
N ALA A 85 9.52 -4.88 7.94
CA ALA A 85 10.81 -4.63 8.59
C ALA A 85 10.65 -3.67 9.78
N LEU A 86 9.93 -2.56 9.61
CA LEU A 86 9.71 -1.57 10.65
C LEU A 86 8.90 -2.15 11.81
N VAL A 87 7.77 -2.80 11.53
CA VAL A 87 6.94 -3.44 12.55
C VAL A 87 7.72 -4.54 13.27
N GLY A 88 8.47 -5.37 12.53
CA GLY A 88 9.33 -6.41 13.11
C GLY A 88 10.39 -5.83 14.03
N LEU A 89 11.09 -4.79 13.59
CA LEU A 89 12.09 -4.09 14.39
C LEU A 89 11.48 -3.50 15.66
N LEU A 90 10.36 -2.77 15.54
CA LEU A 90 9.70 -2.16 16.69
C LEU A 90 9.20 -3.23 17.69
N LYS A 91 8.70 -4.38 17.21
CA LYS A 91 8.33 -5.50 18.08
C LYS A 91 9.53 -6.03 18.87
N ILE A 92 10.69 -6.19 18.22
CA ILE A 92 11.93 -6.64 18.88
C ILE A 92 12.48 -5.60 19.85
N LEU A 93 12.30 -4.30 19.57
CA LEU A 93 12.76 -3.21 20.42
C LEU A 93 11.89 -3.04 21.67
N PHE A 94 10.57 -2.99 21.51
CA PHE A 94 9.66 -2.70 22.63
C PHE A 94 9.30 -3.92 23.46
N ARG A 95 9.32 -5.12 22.87
CA ARG A 95 9.08 -6.41 23.54
C ARG A 95 7.88 -6.43 24.49
N ARG A 96 6.81 -5.72 24.16
CA ARG A 96 5.63 -5.63 25.03
C ARG A 96 4.80 -6.91 24.91
N ASP A 97 4.69 -7.66 26.00
CA ASP A 97 3.89 -8.89 26.06
C ASP A 97 2.43 -8.67 25.68
N ARG A 98 1.80 -9.68 25.08
CA ARG A 98 0.35 -9.72 24.86
C ARG A 98 -0.41 -9.88 26.18
N PRO A 99 -1.61 -9.26 26.33
CA PRO A 99 -2.45 -9.47 27.51
C PRO A 99 -2.80 -10.95 27.73
N LYS A 100 -2.78 -11.39 29.00
CA LYS A 100 -2.90 -12.81 29.39
C LYS A 100 -4.25 -13.46 29.02
N TYR A 101 -5.30 -12.67 28.80
CA TYR A 101 -6.62 -13.17 28.38
C TYR A 101 -6.66 -13.66 26.92
N ASN A 102 -5.59 -13.47 26.13
CA ASN A 102 -5.56 -13.74 24.69
C ASN A 102 -4.74 -14.98 24.27
N LYS A 103 -4.35 -15.85 25.23
CA LYS A 103 -3.37 -16.93 25.00
C LYS A 103 -3.84 -18.12 24.15
N GLY A 104 -5.08 -18.13 23.65
CA GLY A 104 -5.66 -19.28 22.95
C GLY A 104 -6.28 -19.02 21.57
N LYS A 105 -6.16 -17.80 21.02
CA LYS A 105 -6.88 -17.39 19.79
C LYS A 105 -5.97 -16.85 18.68
N ILE A 106 -4.65 -16.99 18.80
CA ILE A 106 -3.72 -16.55 17.76
C ILE A 106 -3.51 -17.73 16.81
N VAL A 107 -4.25 -17.75 15.69
CA VAL A 107 -4.29 -18.92 14.79
C VAL A 107 -3.10 -18.95 13.83
N LEU A 108 -2.46 -17.81 13.55
CA LEU A 108 -1.40 -17.68 12.54
C LEU A 108 -0.19 -16.84 13.00
N GLY A 109 0.01 -16.72 14.30
CA GLY A 109 1.18 -16.01 14.82
C GLY A 109 2.47 -16.75 14.51
N ALA A 110 3.50 -16.05 14.02
CA ALA A 110 4.85 -16.59 14.02
C ALA A 110 5.27 -16.80 15.50
N PRO A 111 5.53 -18.04 15.95
CA PRO A 111 5.53 -18.40 17.38
C PRO A 111 6.62 -17.74 18.24
N ILE A 112 7.52 -16.93 17.67
CA ILE A 112 8.61 -16.24 18.38
C ILE A 112 8.46 -14.71 18.34
N ILE A 113 7.78 -14.16 17.34
CA ILE A 113 7.61 -12.70 17.13
C ILE A 113 6.20 -12.24 17.50
N ASP A 114 5.25 -13.18 17.57
CA ASP A 114 3.86 -12.85 17.82
C ASP A 114 3.46 -12.74 19.30
N ASP A 115 4.40 -13.01 20.20
CA ASP A 115 4.25 -12.73 21.64
C ASP A 115 4.24 -11.22 21.94
N PHE A 116 4.78 -10.41 21.02
CA PHE A 116 4.80 -8.96 21.16
C PHE A 116 3.57 -8.30 20.54
N SER A 117 2.88 -7.52 21.36
CA SER A 117 1.60 -6.87 21.07
C SER A 117 1.74 -5.43 20.57
N PHE A 118 2.96 -4.88 20.51
CA PHE A 118 3.20 -3.53 20.01
C PHE A 118 4.37 -3.51 19.03
N PRO A 119 4.24 -2.85 17.87
CA PRO A 119 3.01 -2.27 17.30
C PRO A 119 2.10 -3.33 16.62
N SER A 120 0.86 -2.94 16.29
CA SER A 120 -0.07 -3.79 15.54
C SER A 120 0.32 -3.86 14.06
N GLY A 121 0.79 -5.02 13.60
CA GLY A 121 1.16 -5.22 12.20
C GLY A 121 -0.02 -5.13 11.23
N HIS A 122 -1.19 -5.67 11.60
CA HIS A 122 -2.40 -5.60 10.79
C HIS A 122 -2.90 -4.16 10.62
N THR A 123 -2.83 -3.35 11.68
CA THR A 123 -3.21 -1.93 11.62
C THR A 123 -2.23 -1.16 10.74
N SER A 124 -0.92 -1.33 10.97
CA SER A 124 0.12 -0.67 10.17
C SER A 124 -0.04 -0.96 8.68
N ARG A 125 -0.22 -2.24 8.32
CA ARG A 125 -0.42 -2.68 6.94
C ARG A 125 -1.70 -2.15 6.31
N THR A 126 -2.82 -2.21 7.03
CA THR A 126 -4.10 -1.65 6.54
C THR A 126 -3.95 -0.15 6.26
N THR A 127 -3.32 0.59 7.17
CA THR A 127 -3.10 2.03 7.01
C THR A 127 -2.17 2.33 5.84
N MET A 128 -1.07 1.59 5.68
CA MET A 128 -0.17 1.72 4.54
C MET A 128 -0.90 1.48 3.22
N LEU A 129 -1.65 0.38 3.09
CA LEU A 129 -2.44 0.07 1.88
C LEU A 129 -3.47 1.16 1.58
N PHE A 130 -4.17 1.64 2.61
CA PHE A 130 -5.14 2.73 2.47
C PHE A 130 -4.48 4.02 1.97
N ILE A 131 -3.35 4.42 2.56
CA ILE A 131 -2.62 5.62 2.14
C ILE A 131 -2.15 5.49 0.69
N ILE A 132 -1.52 4.37 0.33
CA ILE A 132 -1.05 4.13 -1.04
C ILE A 132 -2.22 4.24 -2.03
N PHE A 133 -3.35 3.60 -1.74
CA PHE A 133 -4.50 3.61 -2.63
C PHE A 133 -5.12 5.02 -2.77
N VAL A 134 -5.28 5.75 -1.65
CA VAL A 134 -5.85 7.10 -1.64
C VAL A 134 -4.92 8.13 -2.28
N CYS A 135 -3.62 8.09 -1.94
CA CYS A 135 -2.65 9.05 -2.44
C CYS A 135 -2.37 8.84 -3.94
N ILE A 136 -2.33 7.59 -4.41
CA ILE A 136 -2.06 7.32 -5.83
C ILE A 136 -3.23 7.74 -6.72
N LYS A 137 -4.48 7.58 -6.25
CA LYS A 137 -5.66 8.12 -6.93
C LYS A 137 -5.65 9.64 -7.08
N LYS A 138 -4.89 10.36 -6.24
CA LYS A 138 -4.79 11.82 -6.27
C LYS A 138 -3.70 12.33 -7.23
N THR A 139 -2.77 11.49 -7.65
CA THR A 139 -1.62 11.89 -8.50
C THR A 139 -1.91 12.00 -10.00
N GLU A 140 -3.07 11.53 -10.46
CA GLU A 140 -3.64 11.83 -11.79
C GLU A 140 -4.67 12.97 -11.60
N PRO A 141 -4.33 14.28 -11.62
CA PRO A 141 -3.60 14.98 -12.69
C PRO A 141 -2.72 16.16 -12.20
N PHE A 142 -1.43 15.93 -11.90
CA PHE A 142 -0.50 17.05 -11.67
C PHE A 142 0.85 16.92 -12.41
N SER A 143 0.95 16.01 -13.37
CA SER A 143 2.14 15.85 -14.22
C SER A 143 2.01 16.51 -15.61
N PHE A 144 0.80 16.87 -16.06
CA PHE A 144 0.61 17.53 -17.36
C PHE A 144 0.96 19.03 -17.36
N ILE A 145 0.84 19.72 -16.21
CA ILE A 145 1.01 21.19 -16.15
C ILE A 145 2.49 21.59 -15.95
N GLN A 146 3.34 20.71 -15.41
CA GLN A 146 4.74 21.02 -15.16
C GLN A 146 5.63 20.87 -16.43
N SER A 147 5.28 19.97 -17.37
CA SER A 147 6.10 19.74 -18.57
C SER A 147 6.03 20.90 -19.59
N HIS A 148 4.97 21.72 -19.52
CA HIS A 148 4.78 22.87 -20.40
C HIS A 148 5.54 24.15 -19.97
N LYS A 149 6.26 24.14 -18.84
CA LYS A 149 7.02 25.30 -18.36
C LYS A 149 8.53 25.26 -18.63
N ASN A 150 9.05 24.25 -19.34
CA ASN A 150 10.46 24.22 -19.75
C ASN A 150 10.63 24.84 -21.17
N PRO A 151 11.33 26.00 -21.30
CA PRO A 151 11.49 26.70 -22.58
C PRO A 151 12.31 25.92 -23.62
N SER A 152 13.02 24.86 -23.21
CA SER A 152 13.86 24.02 -24.08
C SER A 152 13.06 23.25 -25.15
N TYR A 153 11.80 22.88 -24.87
CA TYR A 153 10.97 22.08 -25.80
C TYR A 153 10.23 22.92 -26.84
N ILE A 154 10.05 24.22 -26.58
CA ILE A 154 9.42 25.16 -27.52
C ILE A 154 10.27 25.31 -28.78
N GLN A 155 11.60 25.22 -28.68
CA GLN A 155 12.49 25.27 -29.84
C GLN A 155 12.40 24.00 -30.71
N VAL A 156 12.31 22.83 -30.08
CA VAL A 156 12.18 21.55 -30.80
C VAL A 156 10.85 21.47 -31.55
N PHE A 157 9.76 21.97 -30.97
CA PHE A 157 8.46 22.03 -31.65
C PHE A 157 8.41 23.09 -32.75
N LYS A 158 9.07 24.24 -32.59
CA LYS A 158 9.18 25.26 -33.66
C LYS A 158 9.89 24.70 -34.90
N LEU A 159 10.97 23.94 -34.72
CA LEU A 159 11.71 23.32 -35.84
C LEU A 159 10.87 22.26 -36.58
N LYS A 160 10.07 21.48 -35.87
CA LYS A 160 9.23 20.44 -36.47
C LYS A 160 8.04 20.99 -37.26
N ILE A 161 7.49 22.16 -36.86
CA ILE A 161 6.40 22.83 -37.59
C ILE A 161 6.91 23.57 -38.82
N ILE A 162 8.11 24.16 -38.77
CA ILE A 162 8.73 24.83 -39.94
C ILE A 162 9.00 23.82 -41.06
N ASN A 163 9.54 22.63 -40.74
CA ASN A 163 9.78 21.60 -41.75
C ASN A 163 8.49 21.00 -42.35
N LYS A 164 7.38 20.99 -41.60
CA LYS A 164 6.10 20.46 -42.11
C LYS A 164 5.34 21.44 -43.01
N LYS A 165 5.60 22.75 -42.91
CA LYS A 165 5.05 23.77 -43.81
C LYS A 165 5.81 23.90 -45.15
N SER A 166 7.08 23.50 -45.22
CA SER A 166 7.86 23.52 -46.46
C SER A 166 7.53 22.35 -47.42
N SER A 167 7.09 21.20 -46.89
CA SER A 167 6.82 19.99 -47.69
C SER A 167 5.45 19.96 -48.41
N LYS A 168 4.60 21.00 -48.31
CA LYS A 168 3.24 20.99 -48.89
C LYS A 168 3.02 21.94 -50.08
N SER A 169 4.06 22.54 -50.65
CA SER A 169 3.91 23.49 -51.78
C SER A 169 4.92 23.29 -52.92
N VAL A 170 5.06 22.07 -53.44
CA VAL A 170 5.59 21.87 -54.81
C VAL A 170 4.82 20.72 -55.47
N ARG A 171 3.65 21.05 -56.02
CA ARG A 171 3.02 20.28 -57.09
C ARG A 171 2.62 21.30 -58.17
N LYS A 172 3.47 21.45 -59.19
CA LYS A 172 3.09 22.03 -60.49
C LYS A 172 3.84 21.32 -61.60
N VAL A 173 3.04 20.92 -62.58
CA VAL A 173 3.35 20.16 -63.79
C VAL A 173 3.97 21.09 -64.84
N SER A 174 4.94 20.59 -65.61
CA SER A 174 5.11 20.92 -67.04
C SER A 174 5.97 19.87 -67.75
N TYR A 175 5.43 19.39 -68.87
CA TYR A 175 6.12 18.62 -69.91
C TYR A 175 7.09 19.55 -70.66
N PHE A 176 8.22 19.03 -71.17
CA PHE A 176 8.66 19.11 -72.57
C PHE A 176 10.07 18.49 -72.78
N GLU A 177 10.14 17.58 -73.76
CA GLU A 177 11.21 17.23 -74.71
C GLU A 177 12.66 16.96 -74.24
N LEU A 178 13.12 15.70 -74.40
CA LEU A 178 13.73 15.15 -75.63
C LEU A 178 13.58 13.63 -75.66
#